data_AF-A0A844GFC4-F1
#
_entry.id   AF-A0A844GFC4-F1
#
_cell.length_a   1.000
_cell.length_b   1.000
_cell.length_c   1.000
_cell.angle_alpha   90.00
_cell.angle_beta   90.00
_cell.angle_gamma   90.00
#
_symmetry.space_group_name_H-M   'P 1'
#
loop_
_entity.id
_entity.type
_entity.pdbx_description
1 polymer ?
#
loop_
_entity_poly.entity_id
_entity_poly.type
_entity_poly.pdbx_seq_one_letter_code
_entity_poly.pdbx_strand_id
1 'polypeptide(L)'
;MRNLSIAARITLGFALIIAALAITGGIAQFGLNHIDQRVTRVVSQDLAFFSHTVELQTHVSNLRRYEKDYFINIASPDKRAEYLRKWQHTLTQAQQALDEAQQHTLTGTA
;
A
#
# COMPACT_ATOMS: atom_id res chain seq x y z
N MET A 1 13.71 -58.08 17.59
CA MET A 1 13.47 -56.70 18.06
C MET A 1 12.82 -56.79 19.45
N ARG A 2 13.66 -56.77 20.49
CA ARG A 2 13.33 -57.22 21.87
C ARG A 2 12.48 -56.17 22.60
N ASN A 3 11.29 -56.59 23.02
CA ASN A 3 10.56 -56.22 24.24
C ASN A 3 10.68 -54.75 24.68
N LEU A 4 10.15 -53.83 23.87
CA LEU A 4 9.80 -52.52 24.40
C LEU A 4 8.72 -52.72 25.47
N SER A 5 9.06 -52.40 26.72
CA SER A 5 8.11 -52.35 27.83
C SER A 5 6.87 -51.54 27.42
N ILE A 6 5.69 -51.97 27.87
CA ILE A 6 4.42 -51.26 27.65
C ILE A 6 4.57 -49.78 28.02
N ALA A 7 5.32 -49.47 29.08
CA ALA A 7 5.65 -48.11 29.49
C ALA A 7 6.43 -47.33 28.40
N ALA A 8 7.40 -47.96 27.74
CA ALA A 8 8.18 -47.31 26.68
C ALA A 8 7.32 -46.98 25.44
N ARG A 9 6.33 -47.83 25.11
CA ARG A 9 5.38 -47.56 24.02
C ARG A 9 4.45 -46.38 24.36
N ILE A 10 3.97 -46.30 25.60
CA ILE A 10 3.11 -45.21 26.06
C ILE A 10 3.87 -43.88 26.07
N THR A 11 5.09 -43.86 26.63
CA THR A 11 5.92 -42.64 26.66
C THR A 11 6.29 -42.16 25.25
N LEU A 12 6.57 -43.07 24.32
CA LEU A 12 6.89 -42.70 22.93
C LEU A 12 5.68 -42.12 22.19
N GLY A 13 4.48 -42.67 22.40
CA GLY A 13 3.25 -42.10 21.86
C GLY A 13 2.96 -40.71 22.43
N PHE A 14 3.15 -40.52 23.74
CA PHE A 14 2.93 -39.22 24.38
C PHE A 14 3.96 -38.17 23.92
N ALA A 15 5.23 -38.57 23.76
CA ALA A 15 6.27 -37.70 23.22
C ALA A 15 5.98 -37.27 21.77
N LEU A 16 5.44 -38.18 20.94
CA LEU A 16 5.00 -37.86 19.58
C LEU A 16 3.87 -36.83 19.55
N ILE A 17 2.90 -36.94 20.46
CA ILE A 17 1.80 -35.98 20.56
C ILE A 17 2.33 -34.60 20.98
N ILE A 18 3.21 -34.55 21.99
CA ILE A 18 3.85 -33.29 22.43
C ILE A 18 4.66 -32.66 21.28
N ALA A 19 5.42 -33.47 20.54
CA ALA A 19 6.19 -32.98 19.39
C ALA A 19 5.27 -32.43 18.29
N ALA A 20 4.18 -33.13 17.96
CA ALA A 20 3.20 -32.65 17.00
C ALA A 20 2.57 -31.31 17.42
N LEU A 21 2.26 -31.16 18.71
CA LEU A 21 1.71 -29.93 19.28
C LEU A 21 2.71 -28.77 19.24
N ALA A 22 3.97 -29.03 19.56
CA ALA A 22 5.05 -28.04 19.47
C ALA A 22 5.31 -27.61 18.02
N ILE A 23 5.26 -28.55 17.07
CA ILE A 23 5.41 -28.26 15.65
C ILE A 23 4.24 -27.40 15.15
N THR A 24 2.99 -27.76 15.46
CA THR A 24 1.82 -26.96 15.05
C THR A 24 1.80 -25.57 15.69
N GLY A 25 2.15 -25.45 16.98
CA GLY A 25 2.30 -24.17 17.66
C GLY A 25 3.42 -23.31 17.05
N GLY A 26 4.56 -23.92 16.71
CA GLY A 26 5.66 -23.25 16.01
C GLY A 26 5.24 -22.76 14.62
N ILE A 27 4.62 -23.63 13.81
CA ILE A 27 4.12 -23.28 12.48
C ILE A 27 3.10 -22.14 12.56
N ALA A 28 2.18 -22.16 13.54
CA ALA A 28 1.21 -21.09 13.74
C ALA A 28 1.89 -19.75 14.01
N GLN A 29 2.91 -19.72 14.88
CA GLN A 29 3.64 -18.49 15.20
C GLN A 29 4.45 -17.96 14.01
N PHE A 30 5.12 -18.84 13.25
CA PHE A 30 5.84 -18.44 12.04
C PHE A 30 4.87 -17.99 10.92
N GLY A 31 3.72 -18.65 10.79
CA GLY A 31 2.69 -18.32 9.80
C GLY A 31 2.04 -16.96 10.05
N LEU A 32 1.71 -16.65 11.31
CA LEU A 32 1.15 -15.35 11.71
C LEU A 32 2.14 -14.20 11.45
N ASN A 33 3.41 -14.37 11.79
CA ASN A 33 4.45 -13.36 11.50
C ASN A 33 4.64 -13.09 9.99
N HIS A 34 4.35 -14.07 9.11
CA HIS A 34 4.40 -13.89 7.65
C HIS A 34 3.14 -13.26 7.05
N ILE A 35 2.02 -13.27 7.79
CA ILE A 35 0.76 -12.63 7.38
C ILE A 35 0.84 -11.12 7.66
N ASP A 36 1.33 -10.72 8.83
CA ASP A 36 1.46 -9.31 9.21
C ASP A 36 2.37 -8.53 8.26
N GLN A 37 3.47 -9.13 7.80
CA GLN A 37 4.39 -8.48 6.87
C GLN A 37 3.80 -8.30 5.46
N ARG A 38 2.85 -9.16 5.05
CA ARG A 38 2.18 -9.04 3.75
C ARG A 38 1.00 -8.08 3.79
N VAL A 39 0.21 -8.11 4.85
CA VAL A 39 -0.92 -7.18 5.04
C VAL A 39 -0.41 -5.75 5.17
N THR A 40 0.65 -5.52 5.96
CA THR A 40 1.18 -4.16 6.15
C THR A 40 1.77 -3.59 4.86
N ARG A 41 2.40 -4.41 4.01
CA ARG A 41 2.99 -3.97 2.73
C ARG A 41 1.91 -3.59 1.71
N VAL A 42 0.90 -4.46 1.55
CA VAL A 42 -0.22 -4.22 0.61
C VAL A 42 -1.08 -3.05 1.09
N VAL A 43 -1.36 -2.94 2.39
CA VAL A 43 -2.24 -1.87 2.90
C VAL A 43 -1.53 -0.52 2.95
N SER A 44 -0.24 -0.45 3.26
CA SER A 44 0.44 0.85 3.41
C SER A 44 0.98 1.41 2.09
N GLN A 45 1.57 0.59 1.21
CA GLN A 45 2.11 1.09 -0.06
C GLN A 45 1.02 1.26 -1.12
N ASP A 46 0.11 0.29 -1.28
CA ASP A 46 -0.86 0.34 -2.38
C ASP A 46 -1.93 1.41 -2.12
N LEU A 47 -2.32 1.62 -0.85
CA LEU A 47 -3.29 2.67 -0.50
C LEU A 47 -2.70 4.07 -0.63
N ALA A 48 -1.45 4.28 -0.20
CA ALA A 48 -0.78 5.57 -0.36
C ALA A 48 -0.62 5.91 -1.86
N PHE A 49 -0.11 4.96 -2.66
CA PHE A 49 0.02 5.13 -4.11
C PHE A 49 -1.32 5.45 -4.79
N PHE A 50 -2.40 4.73 -4.43
CA PHE A 50 -3.73 4.99 -4.97
C PHE A 50 -4.24 6.39 -4.59
N SER A 51 -4.07 6.79 -3.32
CA SER A 51 -4.49 8.11 -2.84
C SER A 51 -3.79 9.23 -3.62
N HIS A 52 -2.46 9.19 -3.72
CA HIS A 52 -1.69 10.20 -4.46
C HIS A 52 -2.05 10.23 -5.95
N THR A 53 -2.39 9.08 -6.54
CA THR A 53 -2.83 9.01 -7.95
C THR A 53 -4.19 9.68 -8.17
N VAL A 54 -5.15 9.49 -7.25
CA VAL A 54 -6.47 10.14 -7.30
C VAL A 54 -6.35 11.65 -7.11
N GLU A 55 -5.48 12.09 -6.20
CA GLU A 55 -5.17 13.51 -6.00
C GLU A 55 -4.55 14.12 -7.25
N LEU A 56 -3.55 13.46 -7.85
CA LEU A 56 -2.94 13.88 -9.11
C LEU A 56 -3.99 14.03 -10.22
N GLN A 57 -4.88 13.03 -10.39
CA GLN A 57 -5.97 13.11 -11.37
C GLN A 57 -6.86 14.32 -11.14
N THR A 58 -7.18 14.62 -9.87
CA THR A 58 -7.99 15.78 -9.49
C THR A 58 -7.29 17.09 -9.84
N HIS A 59 -5.99 17.22 -9.56
CA HIS A 59 -5.21 18.40 -9.91
C HIS A 59 -5.10 18.59 -11.42
N VAL A 60 -4.87 17.53 -12.20
CA VAL A 60 -4.84 17.60 -13.67
C VAL A 60 -6.20 18.02 -14.25
N SER A 61 -7.30 17.52 -13.69
CA SER A 61 -8.64 17.94 -14.09
C SER A 61 -8.87 19.45 -13.83
N ASN A 62 -8.44 19.93 -12.66
CA ASN A 62 -8.51 21.34 -12.31
C ASN A 62 -7.61 22.22 -13.19
N LEU A 63 -6.41 21.77 -13.56
CA LEU A 63 -5.54 22.46 -14.52
C LEU A 63 -6.27 22.70 -15.84
N ARG A 64 -6.87 21.63 -16.41
CA ARG A 64 -7.68 21.75 -17.63
C ARG A 64 -8.86 22.70 -17.44
N ARG A 65 -9.52 22.69 -16.27
CA ARG A 65 -10.64 23.59 -15.98
C ARG A 65 -10.18 25.04 -15.96
N TYR A 66 -9.12 25.36 -15.23
CA TYR A 66 -8.61 26.73 -15.13
C TYR A 66 -8.04 27.26 -16.44
N GLU A 67 -7.42 26.40 -17.25
CA GLU A 67 -7.02 26.75 -18.60
C GLU A 67 -8.24 27.15 -19.46
N LYS A 68 -9.31 26.35 -19.44
CA LYS A 68 -10.55 26.70 -20.12
C LYS A 68 -11.15 28.00 -19.60
N ASP A 69 -11.23 28.16 -18.28
CA ASP A 69 -11.79 29.37 -17.65
C ASP A 69 -10.96 30.61 -18.01
N TYR A 70 -9.64 30.48 -18.15
CA TYR A 70 -8.77 31.55 -18.64
C TYR A 70 -9.17 32.00 -20.04
N PHE A 71 -9.38 31.06 -20.96
CA PHE A 71 -9.77 31.36 -22.34
C PHE A 71 -11.22 31.86 -22.45
N ILE A 72 -12.15 31.34 -21.65
CA ILE A 72 -13.53 31.81 -21.61
C ILE A 72 -13.59 33.28 -21.16
N ASN A 73 -12.74 33.68 -20.22
CA ASN A 73 -12.69 35.05 -19.68
C ASN A 73 -11.72 35.95 -20.46
N ILE A 74 -11.54 35.73 -21.78
CA ILE A 74 -10.55 36.46 -22.60
C ILE A 74 -10.71 37.98 -22.56
N ALA A 75 -11.95 38.47 -22.42
CA ALA A 75 -12.30 39.88 -22.37
C ALA A 75 -12.06 40.55 -21.01
N SER A 76 -11.73 39.79 -19.96
CA SER A 76 -11.58 40.28 -18.59
C SER A 76 -10.16 40.03 -18.07
N PRO A 77 -9.24 41.01 -18.18
CA PRO A 77 -7.84 40.87 -17.78
C PRO A 77 -7.66 40.41 -16.33
N ASP A 78 -8.48 40.92 -15.41
CA ASP A 78 -8.43 40.56 -13.99
C ASP A 78 -8.79 39.09 -13.76
N LYS A 79 -9.80 38.59 -14.47
CA LYS A 79 -10.21 37.17 -14.39
C LYS A 79 -9.16 36.25 -14.99
N ARG A 80 -8.52 36.65 -16.08
CA ARG A 80 -7.38 35.90 -16.63
C ARG A 80 -6.22 35.81 -15.65
N ALA A 81 -5.85 36.92 -15.01
CA ALA A 81 -4.80 36.93 -13.99
C ALA A 81 -5.18 36.05 -12.78
N GLU A 82 -6.45 36.04 -12.38
CA GLU A 82 -6.97 35.16 -11.33
C GLU A 82 -6.84 33.68 -11.70
N TYR A 83 -7.32 33.27 -12.88
CA TYR A 83 -7.26 31.88 -13.32
C TYR A 83 -5.83 31.41 -13.63
N LEU A 84 -4.96 32.29 -14.13
CA LEU A 84 -3.56 31.96 -14.32
C LEU A 84 -2.86 31.67 -12.99
N ARG A 85 -3.11 32.46 -11.94
CA ARG A 85 -2.58 32.17 -10.59
C ARG A 85 -3.10 30.85 -10.05
N LYS A 86 -4.40 30.56 -10.23
CA LYS A 86 -5.00 29.27 -9.83
C LYS A 86 -4.36 28.10 -10.57
N TRP A 87 -4.16 28.25 -11.89
CA TRP A 87 -3.50 27.25 -12.71
C TRP A 87 -2.06 26.99 -12.26
N GLN A 88 -1.26 28.04 -12.05
CA GLN A 88 0.12 27.92 -11.57
C GLN A 88 0.18 27.22 -10.20
N HIS A 89 -0.70 27.60 -9.28
CA HIS A 89 -0.76 26.97 -7.96
C HIS A 89 -1.11 25.49 -8.05
N THR A 90 -2.14 25.13 -8.84
CA THR A 90 -2.54 23.73 -9.04
C THR A 90 -1.48 22.94 -9.81
N LEU A 91 -0.67 23.58 -10.66
CA LEU A 91 0.44 22.91 -11.34
C LEU A 91 1.50 22.48 -10.34
N THR A 92 1.86 23.35 -9.40
CA THR A 92 2.78 22.99 -8.31
C THR A 92 2.24 21.83 -7.46
N GLN A 93 0.94 21.85 -7.14
CA GLN A 93 0.30 20.75 -6.40
C GLN A 93 0.30 19.43 -7.20
N ALA A 94 0.03 19.49 -8.51
CA ALA A 94 0.08 18.32 -9.38
C ALA A 94 1.51 17.73 -9.46
N GLN A 95 2.52 18.59 -9.54
CA GLN A 95 3.92 18.16 -9.53
C GLN A 95 4.29 17.49 -8.20
N GLN A 96 3.88 18.06 -7.07
CA GLN A 96 4.09 17.46 -5.75
C GLN A 96 3.42 16.08 -5.62
N ALA A 97 2.15 15.96 -6.00
CA ALA A 97 1.44 14.67 -5.97
C ALA A 97 2.06 13.63 -6.91
N LEU A 98 2.62 14.07 -8.05
CA LEU A 98 3.36 13.19 -8.96
C LEU A 98 4.67 12.70 -8.34
N ASP A 99 5.44 13.59 -7.72
CA ASP A 99 6.69 13.24 -7.04
C ASP A 99 6.43 12.25 -5.88
N GLU A 100 5.37 12.47 -5.11
CA GLU A 100 4.93 11.57 -4.02
C GLU A 100 4.48 10.21 -4.56
N ALA A 101 3.67 10.18 -5.62
CA ALA A 101 3.26 8.94 -6.28
C ALA A 101 4.46 8.16 -6.85
N GLN A 102 5.47 8.87 -7.37
CA GLN A 102 6.71 8.26 -7.87
C GLN A 102 7.54 7.63 -6.76
N GLN A 103 7.65 8.26 -5.59
CA GLN A 103 8.37 7.71 -4.43
C GLN A 103 7.71 6.43 -3.89
N HIS A 104 6.39 6.32 -4.01
CA HIS A 104 5.61 5.14 -3.61
C HIS A 104 5.23 4.23 -4.78
N THR A 105 5.94 4.32 -5.91
CA THR A 105 5.68 3.45 -7.06
C THR A 105 5.73 1.99 -6.65
N LEU A 106 4.76 1.24 -7.17
CA LEU A 106 4.74 -0.22 -7.15
C LEU A 106 5.98 -0.71 -7.92
N THR A 107 7.13 -0.76 -7.25
CA THR A 107 8.27 -1.57 -7.67
C THR A 107 7.85 -3.02 -7.47
N GLY A 108 6.95 -3.47 -8.35
CA GLY A 108 6.82 -4.86 -8.70
C GLY A 108 8.14 -5.27 -9.32
N THR A 109 9.07 -5.72 -8.47
CA THR A 109 10.02 -6.74 -8.88
C THR A 109 9.18 -7.91 -9.37
N ALA A 110 9.10 -8.04 -10.70
CA ALA A 110 8.68 -9.26 -11.37
C ALA A 110 9.56 -10.44 -10.92
#